data_AF-A0A4Q3R9Q7-F1
#
_entry.id   AF-A0A4Q3R9Q7-F1
#
_cell.length_a   1.000
_cell.length_b   1.000
_cell.length_c   1.000
_cell.angle_alpha   90.00
_cell.angle_beta   90.00
_cell.angle_gamma   90.00
#
_symmetry.space_group_name_H-M   'P 1'
#
loop_
_entity.id
_entity.type
_entity.pdbx_description
1 polymer ?
#
loop_
_entity_poly.entity_id
_entity_poly.type
_entity_poly.pdbx_seq_one_letter_code
_entity_poly.pdbx_strand_id
1 'polypeptide(L)' 'MTDLHFITKTKSLIDSLKSVCANYGLGNDGNEFKIITQVFLYKFINDKFAHEAKKVEGFGLAEADNLQ' A
#
# COMPACT_ATOMS: atom_id res chain seq x y z
N MET A 1 -11.65 -1.93 17.70
CA MET A 1 -10.36 -2.66 17.76
C MET A 1 -9.65 -2.75 16.40
N THR A 2 -10.35 -2.47 15.29
CA THR A 2 -9.86 -2.50 13.91
C THR A 2 -8.97 -1.30 13.52
N ASP A 3 -9.33 -0.07 13.91
CA ASP A 3 -8.65 1.14 13.41
C ASP A 3 -7.20 1.26 13.87
N LEU A 4 -6.93 0.94 15.14
CA LEU A 4 -5.56 0.98 15.68
C LEU A 4 -4.64 0.00 14.96
N HIS A 5 -5.16 -1.17 14.57
CA HIS A 5 -4.40 -2.16 13.81
C HIS A 5 -4.04 -1.65 12.41
N PHE A 6 -4.99 -1.01 11.72
CA PHE A 6 -4.72 -0.41 10.41
C PHE A 6 -3.71 0.74 10.51
N ILE A 7 -3.82 1.60 11.51
CA ILE A 7 -2.86 2.69 11.74
C ILE A 7 -1.46 2.12 11.98
N THR A 8 -1.32 1.11 12.83
CA THR A 8 -0.02 0.48 13.12
C THR A 8 0.58 -0.15 11.87
N LYS A 9 -0.21 -0.88 11.08
CA LYS A 9 0.25 -1.48 9.81
C LYS A 9 0.68 -0.42 8.80
N THR A 10 -0.11 0.64 8.65
CA THR A 10 0.22 1.76 7.73
C THR A 10 1.50 2.45 8.16
N LYS A 11 1.71 2.70 9.45
CA LYS A 11 2.97 3.27 9.96
C LYS A 11 4.16 2.34 9.68
N SER A 12 4.01 1.04 9.92
CA SER A 12 5.05 0.05 9.63
C SER A 12 5.42 -0.01 8.14
N LEU A 13 4.44 0.11 7.24
CA LEU A 13 4.68 0.23 5.80
C LEU A 13 5.47 1.51 5.47
N ILE A 14 5.06 2.66 6.01
CA ILE A 14 5.75 3.94 5.80
C ILE A 14 7.19 3.87 6.31
N ASP A 15 7.43 3.31 7.49
CA ASP A 15 8.77 3.19 8.06
C ASP A 15 9.67 2.26 7.23
N SER A 16 9.09 1.19 6.67
CA SER A 16 9.81 0.31 5.73
C SER A 16 10.21 1.05 4.45
N LEU A 17 9.31 1.86 3.90
CA LEU A 17 9.60 2.68 2.71
C LEU A 17 10.63 3.77 2.98
N LYS A 18 10.58 4.41 4.16
CA LYS A 18 11.63 5.35 4.60
C LYS A 18 12.99 4.69 4.70
N SER A 19 13.06 3.48 5.28
CA SER A 19 14.30 2.72 5.36
C SER A 19 14.86 2.41 3.96
N VAL A 20 14.01 1.99 3.02
CA VAL A 20 14.40 1.80 1.62
C VAL A 20 14.92 3.11 1.02
N CYS A 21 14.19 4.22 1.14
CA CYS A 21 14.62 5.51 0.60
C CYS A 21 15.98 5.94 1.17
N ALA A 22 16.18 5.82 2.49
CA ALA A 22 17.45 6.12 3.14
C ALA A 22 18.60 5.25 2.62
N ASN A 23 18.37 3.95 2.42
CA ASN A 23 19.38 3.02 1.89
C ASN A 23 19.82 3.36 0.45
N TYR A 24 18.96 4.02 -0.33
CA TYR A 24 19.26 4.48 -1.69
C TYR A 24 19.61 5.97 -1.77
N GLY A 25 19.93 6.61 -0.64
CA GLY A 25 20.39 8.01 -0.61
C GLY A 25 19.29 9.06 -0.79
N LEU A 26 18.03 8.68 -0.65
CA LEU A 26 16.86 9.55 -0.78
C LEU A 26 16.27 9.98 0.56
N GLY A 27 16.89 9.61 1.69
CA GLY A 27 16.37 9.93 3.01
C GLY A 27 16.30 11.45 3.27
N ASN A 28 15.17 11.92 3.80
CA ASN A 28 14.87 13.35 4.03
C ASN A 28 14.86 14.21 2.74
N ASP A 29 14.78 13.60 1.56
CA ASP A 29 14.68 14.29 0.27
C ASP A 29 13.22 14.41 -0.21
N GLY A 30 12.96 15.39 -1.08
CA GLY A 30 11.64 15.53 -1.70
C GLY A 30 11.20 14.30 -2.50
N ASN A 31 12.13 13.50 -3.00
CA ASN A 31 11.82 12.25 -3.70
C ASN A 31 11.37 11.14 -2.74
N GLU A 32 11.84 11.09 -1.49
CA GLU A 32 11.30 10.17 -0.48
C GLU A 32 9.80 10.42 -0.27
N PHE A 33 9.41 11.69 -0.12
CA PHE A 33 7.99 12.04 0.00
C PHE A 33 7.18 11.58 -1.23
N LYS A 34 7.69 11.83 -2.45
CA LYS A 34 7.00 11.42 -3.69
C LYS A 34 6.84 9.91 -3.77
N ILE A 35 7.89 9.15 -3.47
CA ILE A 35 7.86 7.68 -3.54
C ILE A 35 6.88 7.13 -2.50
N ILE A 36 6.99 7.55 -1.24
CA ILE A 36 6.11 7.07 -0.17
C ILE A 36 4.65 7.36 -0.49
N THR A 37 4.33 8.59 -0.93
CA THR A 37 2.95 8.97 -1.24
C THR A 37 2.39 8.24 -2.46
N GLN A 38 3.17 8.09 -3.53
CA GLN A 38 2.73 7.37 -4.73
C GLN A 38 2.50 5.88 -4.45
N VAL A 39 3.42 5.21 -3.75
CA VAL A 39 3.29 3.80 -3.38
C VAL A 39 2.09 3.59 -2.44
N PHE A 40 1.92 4.48 -1.45
CA PHE A 40 0.77 4.42 -0.55
C PHE A 40 -0.56 4.56 -1.30
N LEU A 41 -0.68 5.56 -2.18
CA LEU A 41 -1.90 5.78 -2.96
C LEU A 41 -2.19 4.62 -3.91
N TYR A 42 -1.16 4.09 -4.57
CA TYR A 42 -1.28 2.91 -5.43
C TYR A 42 -1.82 1.71 -4.65
N LYS A 43 -1.20 1.40 -3.49
CA LYS A 43 -1.65 0.30 -2.63
C LYS A 43 -3.08 0.50 -2.13
N PHE A 44 -3.41 1.70 -1.67
CA PHE A 44 -4.74 2.03 -1.17
C PHE A 44 -5.83 1.86 -2.24
N ILE A 45 -5.59 2.38 -3.44
CA ILE A 45 -6.54 2.27 -4.55
C ILE A 45 -6.68 0.80 -4.98
N ASN A 46 -5.59 0.06 -5.08
CA ASN A 46 -5.63 -1.36 -5.43
C ASN A 46 -6.35 -2.21 -4.39
N ASP A 47 -6.09 -1.99 -3.10
CA ASP A 47 -6.76 -2.73 -2.02
C ASP A 47 -8.27 -2.47 -2.04
N LYS A 48 -8.67 -1.21 -2.27
CA LYS A 48 -10.10 -0.86 -2.41
C LYS A 48 -10.70 -1.48 -3.67
N PHE A 49 -10.00 -1.42 -4.79
CA PHE A 49 -10.45 -2.03 -6.04
C PHE A 49 -10.62 -3.53 -5.88
N ALA A 50 -9.63 -4.22 -5.29
CA ALA A 50 -9.66 -5.64 -5.00
C ALA A 50 -10.86 -6.02 -4.13
N HIS A 51 -11.11 -5.24 -3.07
CA HIS A 51 -12.23 -5.46 -2.17
C HIS A 51 -13.59 -5.34 -2.88
N GLU A 52 -13.78 -4.30 -3.71
CA GLU A 52 -15.04 -4.13 -4.45
C GLU A 52 -15.18 -5.15 -5.58
N ALA A 53 -14.09 -5.46 -6.28
CA ALA A 53 -14.08 -6.45 -7.36
C ALA A 53 -14.47 -7.85 -6.87
N LYS A 54 -14.03 -8.24 -5.67
CA LYS A 54 -14.42 -9.52 -5.04
C LYS A 54 -15.91 -9.64 -4.71
N LYS A 55 -16.65 -8.53 -4.63
CA LYS A 55 -18.09 -8.54 -4.37
C LYS A 55 -18.93 -8.72 -5.62
N VAL A 56 -18.34 -8.56 -6.82
CA VAL A 56 -19.05 -8.70 -8.09
C VAL A 56 -19.00 -10.17 -8.51
N GLU A 57 -20.13 -10.86 -8.44
CA GLU A 57 -20.26 -12.24 -8.93
C GLU A 57 -19.98 -12.31 -10.44
N GLY A 58 -19.17 -13.29 -10.87
CA GLY A 58 -18.85 -13.52 -12.28
C GLY A 58 -17.61 -12.79 -12.82
N PHE A 59 -17.00 -11.88 -12.05
CA PHE A 59 -15.62 -11.45 -12.33
C PHE A 59 -14.67 -12.53 -11.77
N GLY A 60 -13.94 -13.22 -12.65
CA GLY A 60 -12.96 -14.28 -12.30
C GLY A 60 -11.74 -13.82 -11.49
N LEU A 61 -11.89 -12.75 -10.71
CA LEU A 61 -10.89 -12.18 -9.80
C LEU A 61 -10.92 -12.83 -8.41
N ALA A 62 -11.98 -13.59 -8.08
CA ALA A 62 -12.05 -14.36 -6.84
C ALA A 62 -10.97 -15.46 -6.76
N GLU A 63 -10.47 -15.92 -7.93
CA GLU A 63 -9.48 -16.99 -8.09
C GLU A 63 -8.07 -16.45 -8.40
N ALA A 64 -7.92 -15.13 -8.53
CA ALA A 64 -6.62 -14.52 -8.85
C ALA A 64 -5.76 -14.36 -7.58
N ASP A 65 -4.86 -15.32 -7.35
CA ASP A 65 -3.89 -15.33 -6.23
C ASP A 65 -2.85 -14.19 -6.27
N ASN A 66 -2.81 -13.41 -7.35
CA ASN A 66 -1.82 -12.35 -7.61
C ASN A 66 -2.38 -10.93 -7.53
N LEU A 67 -3.39 -10.67 -6.68
CA LEU A 67 -3.69 -9.28 -6.30
C LEU A 67 -2.73 -8.86 -5.18
N GLN A 68 -1.63 -8.20 -5.56
CA GLN A 68 -0.59 -7.70 -4.65
C GLN A 68 -1.11 -6.71 -3.59
#